data_AF-A0A9C9JNQ7-F1
#
_entry.id   AF-A0A9C9JNQ7-F1
#
_cell.length_a   1.000
_cell.length_b   1.000
_cell.length_c   1.000
_cell.angle_alpha   90.00
_cell.angle_beta   90.00
_cell.angle_gamma   90.00
#
_symmetry.space_group_name_H-M   'P 1'
#
loop_
_entity.id
_entity.type
_entity.pdbx_description
1 polymer ?
#
loop_
_entity_poly.entity_id
_entity_poly.type
_entity_poly.pdbx_seq_one_letter_code
_entity_poly.pdbx_strand_id
1 'polypeptide(L)' 'EYRDYNHIDELPPHRLDEVSTFFADYKKLERKEVTMEGFMGPEEAMQQIRDSMARYNEFWQRTRTGR' A
#
# COMPACT_ATOMS: atom_id res chain seq x y z
N GLU A 1 -8.92 -14.40 -13.84
CA GLU A 1 -7.85 -14.80 -12.91
C GLU A 1 -8.08 -14.21 -11.51
N TYR A 2 -8.29 -12.90 -11.35
CA TYR A 2 -8.35 -12.28 -10.00
C TYR A 2 -9.74 -11.91 -9.46
N ARG A 3 -10.80 -12.08 -10.25
CA ARG A 3 -12.15 -11.59 -9.90
C ARG A 3 -12.72 -12.23 -8.64
N ASP A 4 -12.31 -13.46 -8.34
CA ASP A 4 -12.91 -14.28 -7.28
C ASP A 4 -12.18 -14.14 -5.94
N TYR A 5 -11.08 -13.38 -5.90
CA TYR A 5 -10.37 -13.07 -4.66
C TYR A 5 -10.98 -11.85 -3.98
N ASN A 6 -11.29 -12.01 -2.70
CA ASN A 6 -11.82 -11.00 -1.81
C ASN A 6 -10.84 -10.69 -0.66
N HIS A 7 -9.90 -11.59 -0.36
CA HIS A 7 -8.90 -11.42 0.70
C HIS A 7 -7.49 -11.72 0.21
N ILE A 8 -6.48 -11.05 0.78
CA ILE A 8 -5.08 -11.24 0.40
C ILE A 8 -4.56 -12.65 0.70
N ASP A 9 -5.07 -13.26 1.77
CA ASP A 9 -4.74 -14.64 2.18
C ASP A 9 -5.28 -15.72 1.23
N GLU A 10 -6.17 -15.38 0.29
CA GLU A 10 -6.64 -16.32 -0.74
C GLU A 10 -5.63 -16.46 -1.89
N LEU A 11 -4.64 -15.56 -1.96
CA LEU A 11 -3.55 -15.68 -2.92
C LEU A 11 -2.56 -16.78 -2.49
N PRO A 12 -1.92 -17.46 -3.45
CA PRO A 12 -0.85 -18.40 -3.13
C PRO A 12 0.26 -17.72 -2.29
N PRO A 13 0.70 -18.30 -1.16
CA PRO A 13 1.66 -17.65 -0.25
C PRO A 13 2.95 -17.16 -0.93
N HIS A 14 3.48 -17.93 -1.88
CA HIS A 14 4.69 -17.56 -2.62
C HIS A 14 4.56 -16.23 -3.38
N ARG A 15 3.35 -15.84 -3.81
CA ARG A 15 3.13 -14.55 -4.48
C ARG A 15 3.33 -13.38 -3.50
N LEU A 16 2.90 -13.55 -2.25
CA LEU A 16 3.09 -12.54 -1.21
C LEU A 16 4.57 -12.43 -0.82
N ASP A 17 5.29 -13.56 -0.78
CA ASP A 17 6.73 -13.61 -0.53
C ASP A 17 7.54 -12.93 -1.65
N GLU A 18 7.18 -13.18 -2.91
CA GLU A 18 7.81 -12.54 -4.08
C GLU A 18 7.63 -11.02 -4.03
N VAL A 19 6.42 -10.53 -3.77
CA VAL A 19 6.13 -9.09 -3.65
C VAL A 19 6.90 -8.49 -2.48
N SER A 20 6.94 -9.16 -1.34
CA SER A 20 7.69 -8.70 -0.16
C SER A 20 9.18 -8.59 -0.45
N THR A 21 9.75 -9.63 -1.07
CA THR A 21 11.17 -9.67 -1.43
C THR A 21 11.53 -8.57 -2.41
N PHE A 22 10.67 -8.33 -3.41
CA PHE A 22 10.87 -7.25 -4.36
C PHE A 22 10.97 -5.89 -3.67
N PHE A 23 10.03 -5.57 -2.76
CA PHE A 23 10.03 -4.28 -2.07
C PHE A 23 11.11 -4.13 -1.01
N ALA A 24 11.57 -5.21 -0.38
CA ALA A 24 12.75 -5.17 0.48
C ALA A 24 14.03 -4.85 -0.32
N ASP A 25 14.09 -5.31 -1.58
CA ASP A 25 15.34 -5.32 -2.34
C ASP A 25 15.47 -4.18 -3.36
N TYR A 26 14.37 -3.59 -3.83
CA TYR A 26 14.41 -2.68 -5.00
C TYR A 26 15.28 -1.43 -4.81
N LYS A 27 15.60 -1.04 -3.57
CA LYS A 27 16.47 0.12 -3.27
C LYS A 27 17.85 -0.23 -2.70
N LYS A 28 18.22 -1.51 -2.67
CA LYS A 28 19.52 -1.93 -2.10
C LYS A 28 20.71 -1.26 -2.79
N LEU A 29 20.65 -1.08 -4.10
CA LEU A 29 21.72 -0.41 -4.87
C LEU A 29 21.83 1.10 -4.58
N GLU A 30 20.77 1.73 -4.07
CA GLU A 30 20.78 3.11 -3.59
C GLU A 30 21.35 3.23 -2.17
N ARG A 31 21.79 2.13 -1.55
CA ARG A 31 22.18 2.05 -0.13
C ARG A 31 21.06 2.49 0.81
N LYS A 32 19.81 2.18 0.46
CA LYS A 32 18.63 2.41 1.29
C LYS A 32 18.02 1.07 1.68
N GLU A 33 17.54 0.99 2.92
CA GLU A 33 16.82 -0.16 3.45
C GLU A 33 15.32 0.13 3.42
N VAL A 34 14.53 -0.89 3.09
CA VAL A 34 13.07 -0.84 3.10
C VAL A 34 12.58 -1.98 3.98
N THR A 35 11.88 -1.63 5.05
CA THR A 35 11.29 -2.60 5.98
C THR A 35 9.81 -2.76 5.68
N MET A 36 9.34 -4.01 5.65
CA MET A 36 7.91 -4.32 5.53
C MET A 36 7.40 -4.92 6.85
N GLU A 37 6.27 -4.39 7.32
CA GLU A 37 5.62 -4.86 8.56
C GLU A 37 4.62 -6.01 8.32
N GLY A 38 4.45 -6.42 7.06
CA GLY A 38 3.51 -7.45 6.62
C GLY A 38 2.34 -6.90 5.81
N PHE A 39 1.51 -7.80 5.30
CA PHE A 39 0.28 -7.44 4.60
C PHE A 39 -0.88 -7.34 5.58
N MET A 40 -1.78 -6.39 5.32
CA MET A 40 -3.04 -6.22 6.04
C MET A 40 -4.22 -6.66 5.15
N GLY A 41 -5.38 -6.86 5.76
CA GLY A 41 -6.60 -7.25 5.09
C GLY A 41 -7.22 -6.16 4.21
N PRO A 42 -8.30 -6.50 3.49
CA PRO A 42 -9.01 -5.58 2.63
C PRO A 42 -9.68 -4.44 3.41
N GLU A 43 -10.04 -4.65 4.67
CA GLU A 43 -10.66 -3.62 5.52
C GLU A 43 -9.68 -2.48 5.81
N GLU A 44 -8.47 -2.80 6.26
CA GLU A 44 -7.40 -1.82 6.50
C GLU A 44 -6.99 -1.13 5.21
N ALA A 45 -6.88 -1.89 4.11
CA ALA A 45 -6.56 -1.32 2.80
C ALA A 45 -7.62 -0.30 2.36
N MET A 46 -8.90 -0.62 2.50
CA MET A 46 -10.00 0.30 2.18
C MET A 46 -10.02 1.53 3.09
N GLN A 47 -9.70 1.37 4.37
CA GLN A 47 -9.58 2.50 5.29
C GLN A 47 -8.44 3.44 4.86
N GLN A 48 -7.25 2.91 4.55
CA GLN A 48 -6.11 3.70 4.07
C GLN A 48 -6.39 4.45 2.76
N ILE A 49 -7.15 3.84 1.85
CA ILE A 49 -7.58 4.51 0.60
C ILE A 49 -8.50 5.70 0.92
N ARG A 50 -9.49 5.52 1.81
CA ARG A 50 -10.39 6.60 2.22
C ARG A 50 -9.64 7.74 2.90
N ASP A 51 -8.74 7.41 3.81
CA ASP A 51 -7.93 8.40 4.52
C ASP A 51 -7.02 9.17 3.56
N SER A 52 -6.44 8.50 2.57
CA SER A 52 -5.62 9.13 1.53
C SER A 52 -6.44 10.10 0.67
N MET A 53 -7.66 9.74 0.29
CA MET A 53 -8.58 10.63 -0.43
C MET A 53 -8.96 11.86 0.41
N ALA A 54 -9.25 11.67 1.71
CA ALA A 54 -9.58 12.77 2.62
C ALA A 54 -8.39 13.73 2.77
N ARG A 55 -7.19 13.21 2.99
CA ARG A 55 -5.94 14.01 3.07
C ARG A 55 -5.67 14.78 1.80
N TYR A 56 -5.88 14.16 0.64
CA TYR A 56 -5.72 14.84 -0.64
C TYR A 56 -6.72 16.00 -0.81
N ASN A 57 -7.99 15.77 -0.46
CA ASN A 57 -9.00 16.81 -0.51
C ASN A 57 -8.67 17.95 0.46
N GLU A 58 -8.26 17.65 1.69
CA GLU A 58 -7.83 18.65 2.67
C GLU A 58 -6.64 19.47 2.14
N PHE A 59 -5.62 18.79 1.60
CA PHE A 59 -4.46 19.43 0.98
C PHE A 59 -4.91 20.38 -0.13
N TRP A 60 -5.78 19.93 -1.03
CA TRP A 60 -6.31 20.76 -2.13
C TRP A 60 -7.11 21.96 -1.65
N GLN A 61 -7.95 21.79 -0.64
CA GLN A 61 -8.68 22.91 -0.05
C GLN A 61 -7.72 23.91 0.59
N ARG A 62 -6.71 23.44 1.34
CA ARG A 62 -5.69 24.31 1.94
C ARG A 62 -4.91 25.09 0.89
N THR A 63 -4.47 24.44 -0.19
CA THR A 63 -3.71 25.13 -1.26
C THR A 63 -4.58 26.07 -2.08
N ARG A 64 -5.88 25.83 -2.20
CA ARG A 64 -6.82 26.69 -2.95
C ARG A 64 -7.35 27.86 -2.13
N THR A 65 -7.49 27.70 -0.82
CA THR A 65 -8.06 28.70 0.09
C THR A 65 -6.98 29.60 0.70
N GLY A 66 -5.86 29.80 -0.02
CA GLY A 66 -4.70 30.59 0.36
C GLY A 66 -5.01 31.67 1.41
N ARG A 67 -4.79 31.26 2.67
CA ARG A 67 -4.53 32.10 3.83
C ARG A 67 -3.26 31.56 4.45
#